data_AF-A0A1C5LQN4-F1
#
_entry.id   AF-A0A1C5LQN4-F1
#
_cell.length_a   1.000
_cell.length_b   1.000
_cell.length_c   1.000
_cell.angle_alpha   90.00
_cell.angle_beta   90.00
_cell.angle_gamma   90.00
#
_symmetry.space_group_name_H-M   'P 1'
#
loop_
_entity.id
_entity.type
_entity.pdbx_description
1 polymer ?
#
loop_
_entity_poly.entity_id
_entity_poly.type
_entity_poly.pdbx_seq_one_letter_code
_entity_poly.pdbx_strand_id
1 'polypeptide(L)'
;MEKKKKWEKSSTYSTKYFYEYVINGFDVDVMSGFAVNHNNGVFRYIFDNNSISEFKLINGVNIPFTSLEDWYVIYQLIPNRQTKVDMIETYILSNGIKKPMLLERALEGCLPVDVRLKIENILNS
;
A
#
# COMPACT_ATOMS: atom_id res chain seq x y z
N MET A 1 -6.77 -27.23 -7.45
CA MET A 1 -6.15 -27.77 -6.22
C MET A 1 -5.55 -26.60 -5.48
N GLU A 2 -6.09 -26.25 -4.32
CA GLU A 2 -5.55 -25.16 -3.50
C GLU A 2 -4.37 -25.68 -2.68
N LYS A 3 -3.28 -24.90 -2.65
CA LYS A 3 -2.10 -25.26 -1.86
C LYS A 3 -1.61 -24.05 -1.10
N LYS A 4 -1.48 -24.21 0.22
CA LYS A 4 -0.82 -23.23 1.08
C LYS A 4 0.70 -23.31 0.88
N LYS A 5 1.34 -22.18 0.60
CA LYS A 5 2.81 -22.10 0.55
C LYS A 5 3.38 -21.87 1.96
N LYS A 6 4.63 -22.30 2.16
CA LYS A 6 5.37 -22.00 3.38
C LYS A 6 5.97 -20.61 3.21
N TRP A 7 5.52 -19.66 4.03
CA TRP A 7 6.04 -18.30 3.99
C TRP A 7 7.52 -18.24 4.39
N GLU A 8 8.32 -17.56 3.58
CA GLU A 8 9.70 -17.21 3.92
C GLU A 8 9.73 -15.82 4.55
N LYS A 9 10.25 -15.75 5.77
CA LYS A 9 10.26 -14.53 6.59
C LYS A 9 11.15 -13.48 5.94
N SER A 10 10.56 -12.39 5.45
CA SER A 10 11.29 -11.22 4.95
C SER A 10 11.55 -10.22 6.08
N SER A 11 12.74 -9.63 6.12
CA SER A 11 13.04 -8.51 7.03
C SER A 11 12.34 -7.20 6.63
N THR A 12 11.80 -7.12 5.41
CA THR A 12 11.10 -5.94 4.90
C THR A 12 9.73 -5.74 5.55
N TYR A 13 9.08 -6.80 6.05
CA TYR A 13 7.72 -6.72 6.54
C TYR A 13 7.61 -7.21 7.98
N SER A 14 6.86 -6.44 8.79
CA SER A 14 6.39 -6.85 10.12
C SER A 14 4.88 -7.09 10.12
N THR A 15 4.34 -7.49 8.97
CA THR A 15 2.91 -7.80 8.79
C THR A 15 2.47 -8.89 9.76
N LYS A 16 1.37 -8.65 10.49
CA LYS A 16 0.93 -9.52 11.59
C LYS A 16 0.52 -10.91 11.11
N TYR A 17 -0.21 -10.99 10.01
CA TYR A 17 -0.62 -12.24 9.38
C TYR A 17 -0.37 -12.18 7.88
N PHE A 18 0.40 -13.14 7.36
CA PHE A 18 0.71 -13.26 5.95
C PHE A 18 0.52 -14.72 5.53
N TYR A 19 -0.34 -14.94 4.54
CA TYR A 19 -0.63 -16.26 4.01
C TYR A 19 -0.59 -16.24 2.49
N GLU A 20 0.10 -17.23 1.93
CA GLU A 20 0.26 -17.39 0.48
C GLU A 20 -0.51 -18.63 0.01
N TYR A 21 -1.30 -18.46 -1.03
CA TYR A 21 -2.10 -19.50 -1.65
C TYR A 21 -1.81 -19.56 -3.14
N VAL A 22 -1.90 -20.78 -3.69
CA VAL A 22 -2.06 -20.97 -5.13
C VAL A 22 -3.49 -21.41 -5.39
N ILE A 23 -4.27 -20.58 -6.09
CA ILE A 23 -5.67 -20.85 -6.46
C ILE A 23 -5.73 -20.92 -7.98
N ASN A 24 -6.03 -22.10 -8.53
CA ASN A 24 -6.10 -22.32 -9.98
C ASN A 24 -4.85 -21.85 -10.76
N GLY A 25 -3.67 -21.97 -10.14
CA GLY A 25 -2.39 -21.54 -10.73
C GLY A 25 -2.04 -20.06 -10.50
N PHE A 26 -2.92 -19.28 -9.87
CA PHE A 26 -2.66 -17.90 -9.49
C PHE A 26 -2.12 -17.82 -8.06
N ASP A 27 -1.06 -17.04 -7.89
CA ASP A 27 -0.54 -16.68 -6.57
C ASP A 27 -1.42 -15.60 -5.93
N VAL A 28 -1.86 -15.86 -4.70
CA VAL A 28 -2.71 -14.97 -3.92
C VAL A 28 -2.12 -14.79 -2.53
N ASP A 29 -1.80 -13.54 -2.20
CA ASP A 29 -1.29 -13.13 -0.89
C ASP A 29 -2.42 -12.54 -0.06
N VAL A 30 -2.61 -13.07 1.14
CA VAL A 30 -3.55 -12.54 2.14
C VAL A 30 -2.74 -11.90 3.26
N MET A 31 -2.92 -10.59 3.43
CA MET A 31 -2.20 -9.77 4.40
C MET A 31 -3.17 -9.15 5.39
N SER A 32 -2.88 -9.25 6.70
CA SER A 32 -3.61 -8.54 7.75
C SER A 32 -2.64 -7.94 8.77
N GLY A 33 -2.93 -6.69 9.18
CA GLY A 33 -2.01 -5.89 10.00
C GLY A 33 -0.73 -5.56 9.24
N PHE A 34 -0.86 -5.06 8.01
CA PHE A 34 0.25 -4.77 7.11
C PHE A 34 1.21 -3.72 7.70
N ALA A 35 2.50 -4.02 7.70
CA ALA A 35 3.52 -3.13 8.23
C ALA A 35 4.84 -3.30 7.47
N VAL A 36 5.45 -2.17 7.11
CA VAL A 36 6.68 -2.11 6.31
C VAL A 36 7.81 -1.57 7.18
N ASN A 37 8.91 -2.32 7.23
CA ASN A 37 10.10 -1.94 7.99
C ASN A 37 11.00 -1.06 7.12
N HIS A 38 11.58 -0.04 7.73
CA HIS A 38 12.59 0.83 7.14
C HIS A 38 13.64 1.20 8.20
N ASN A 39 14.72 1.87 7.79
CA ASN A 39 15.84 2.17 8.69
C ASN A 39 15.46 3.02 9.91
N ASN A 40 14.35 3.76 9.86
CA ASN A 40 13.91 4.65 10.93
C ASN A 40 12.79 4.04 11.79
N GLY A 41 12.38 2.79 11.52
CA GLY A 41 11.33 2.12 12.29
C GLY A 41 10.38 1.31 11.42
N VAL A 42 9.10 1.32 11.81
CA VAL A 42 8.05 0.51 11.17
C VAL A 42 6.85 1.40 10.87
N PHE A 43 6.53 1.54 9.59
CA PHE A 43 5.27 2.11 9.15
C PHE A 43 4.17 1.07 9.29
N ARG A 44 3.09 1.38 10.02
CA ARG A 44 1.94 0.50 10.19
C ARG A 44 0.78 1.05 9.38
N TYR A 45 0.33 0.26 8.42
CA TYR A 45 -0.77 0.67 7.55
C TYR A 45 -2.11 0.55 8.27
N ILE A 46 -2.85 1.67 8.34
CA ILE A 46 -4.20 1.73 8.89
C ILE A 46 -5.19 1.54 7.73
N PHE A 47 -5.59 0.29 7.50
CA PHE A 47 -6.64 -0.03 6.54
C PHE A 47 -8.03 0.13 7.17
N ASP A 48 -8.79 1.12 6.71
CA ASP A 48 -10.16 1.39 7.14
C ASP A 48 -11.08 1.69 5.94
N ASN A 49 -12.34 2.05 6.19
CA ASN A 49 -13.28 2.38 5.12
C ASN A 49 -12.82 3.57 4.25
N ASN A 50 -11.99 4.47 4.77
CA ASN A 50 -11.45 5.60 4.00
C ASN A 50 -10.39 5.13 3.00
N SER A 51 -9.67 4.06 3.32
CA SER A 51 -8.69 3.43 2.43
C SER A 51 -9.32 2.79 1.19
N ILE A 52 -10.61 2.48 1.18
CA ILE A 52 -11.31 1.94 0.00
C ILE A 52 -11.70 3.09 -0.93
N SER A 53 -11.12 3.16 -2.12
CA SER A 53 -11.32 4.25 -3.10
C SER A 53 -12.44 3.97 -4.08
N GLU A 54 -12.56 2.73 -4.52
CA GLU A 54 -13.55 2.31 -5.50
C GLU A 54 -13.96 0.85 -5.28
N PHE A 55 -15.14 0.51 -5.79
CA PHE A 55 -15.57 -0.88 -5.99
C PHE A 55 -15.68 -1.13 -7.49
N LYS A 56 -15.07 -2.21 -7.96
CA LYS A 56 -15.27 -2.68 -9.34
C LYS A 56 -16.15 -3.91 -9.35
N LEU A 57 -17.19 -3.88 -10.18
CA LEU A 57 -18.03 -5.03 -10.44
C LEU A 57 -17.32 -5.95 -11.44
N ILE A 58 -16.86 -7.10 -10.97
CA ILE A 58 -16.20 -8.12 -11.80
C ILE A 58 -16.97 -9.43 -11.60
N ASN A 59 -17.54 -9.96 -12.69
CA ASN A 59 -18.34 -11.20 -12.68
C ASN A 59 -19.46 -11.20 -11.61
N GLY A 60 -20.12 -10.07 -11.42
CA GLY A 60 -21.21 -9.93 -10.43
C GLY A 60 -20.74 -9.69 -8.98
N VAL A 61 -19.44 -9.63 -8.73
CA VAL A 61 -18.86 -9.38 -7.39
C VAL A 61 -18.28 -7.98 -7.32
N ASN A 62 -18.65 -7.23 -6.28
CA ASN A 62 -18.06 -5.92 -5.98
C ASN A 62 -16.72 -6.11 -5.27
N ILE A 63 -15.62 -5.81 -5.96
CA ILE A 63 -14.27 -5.92 -5.44
C ILE A 63 -13.80 -4.54 -4.94
N PRO A 64 -13.49 -4.37 -3.64
CA PRO A 64 -12.94 -3.13 -3.12
C PRO A 64 -11.48 -2.95 -3.54
N PHE A 65 -11.12 -1.72 -3.90
CA PHE A 65 -9.74 -1.34 -4.21
C PHE A 65 -9.24 -0.32 -3.18
N THR A 66 -8.01 -0.52 -2.74
CA THR A 66 -7.28 0.47 -1.92
C THR A 66 -6.98 1.73 -2.73
N SER A 67 -6.95 2.88 -2.05
CA SER A 67 -6.62 4.18 -2.64
C SER A 67 -5.21 4.25 -3.22
N LEU A 68 -5.02 5.14 -4.19
CA LEU A 68 -3.70 5.40 -4.74
C LEU A 68 -2.82 6.14 -3.74
N GLU A 69 -3.40 6.97 -2.89
CA GLU A 69 -2.70 7.69 -1.83
C GLU A 69 -2.05 6.73 -0.82
N ASP A 70 -2.76 5.68 -0.39
CA ASP A 70 -2.19 4.65 0.49
C ASP A 70 -1.07 3.88 -0.23
N TRP A 71 -1.29 3.50 -1.50
CA TRP A 71 -0.29 2.81 -2.31
C TRP A 71 0.95 3.68 -2.58
N TYR A 72 0.77 4.99 -2.75
CA TYR A 72 1.86 5.94 -2.95
C TYR A 72 2.82 5.93 -1.76
N VAL A 73 2.28 5.97 -0.54
CA VAL A 73 3.09 5.89 0.69
C VAL A 73 3.74 4.51 0.81
N ILE A 74 2.95 3.44 0.69
CA ILE A 74 3.42 2.07 0.88
C ILE A 74 4.55 1.72 -0.10
N TYR A 75 4.39 2.04 -1.39
CA TYR A 75 5.39 1.66 -2.39
C TYR A 75 6.71 2.42 -2.24
N GLN A 76 6.72 3.62 -1.65
CA GLN A 76 7.97 4.30 -1.32
C GLN A 76 8.78 3.56 -0.24
N LEU A 77 8.12 2.77 0.60
CA LEU A 77 8.76 2.00 1.67
C LEU A 77 9.21 0.61 1.23
N ILE A 78 8.72 0.11 0.09
CA ILE A 78 9.06 -1.21 -0.43
C ILE A 78 10.23 -1.08 -1.43
N PRO A 79 11.35 -1.81 -1.23
CA PRO A 79 12.46 -1.80 -2.16
C PRO A 79 12.04 -2.16 -3.60
N ASN A 80 12.69 -1.54 -4.59
CA ASN A 80 12.48 -1.82 -6.02
C ASN A 80 11.05 -1.56 -6.53
N ARG A 81 10.34 -0.58 -5.93
CA ARG A 81 9.01 -0.14 -6.37
C ARG A 81 8.97 1.28 -6.96
N GLN A 82 10.14 1.89 -7.23
CA GLN A 82 10.23 3.28 -7.71
C GLN A 82 9.35 3.56 -8.94
N THR A 83 9.33 2.67 -9.94
CA THR A 83 8.46 2.83 -11.11
C THR A 83 6.98 2.95 -10.75
N LYS A 84 6.50 2.21 -9.73
CA LYS A 84 5.11 2.32 -9.26
C LYS A 84 4.88 3.62 -8.51
N VAL A 85 5.84 4.07 -7.73
CA VAL A 85 5.81 5.39 -7.06
C VAL A 85 5.68 6.50 -8.10
N ASP A 86 6.54 6.53 -9.11
CA ASP A 86 6.57 7.57 -10.14
C ASP A 86 5.26 7.61 -10.95
N MET A 87 4.71 6.44 -11.27
CA MET A 87 3.42 6.33 -11.97
C MET A 87 2.27 6.93 -11.15
N ILE A 88 2.23 6.65 -9.84
CA ILE A 88 1.18 7.17 -8.96
C ILE A 88 1.37 8.66 -8.74
N GLU A 89 2.59 9.12 -8.47
CA GLU A 89 2.93 10.53 -8.31
C GLU A 89 2.54 11.35 -9.54
N THR A 90 2.94 10.90 -10.74
CA THR A 90 2.58 11.55 -12.00
C THR A 90 1.07 11.62 -12.18
N TYR A 91 0.35 10.54 -11.88
CA TYR A 91 -1.11 10.52 -11.97
C TYR A 91 -1.74 11.52 -11.00
N ILE A 92 -1.31 11.54 -9.74
CA ILE A 92 -1.82 12.46 -8.72
C ILE A 92 -1.56 13.91 -9.12
N LEU A 93 -0.34 14.25 -9.53
CA LEU A 93 0.00 15.62 -9.98
C LEU A 93 -0.82 16.07 -11.19
N SER A 94 -1.19 15.14 -12.08
CA SER A 94 -1.95 15.47 -13.29
C SER A 94 -3.47 15.52 -13.07
N ASN A 95 -3.99 14.83 -12.06
CA ASN A 95 -5.45 14.63 -11.87
C ASN A 95 -5.97 15.17 -10.53
N GLY A 96 -5.09 15.64 -9.66
CA GLY A 96 -5.40 16.00 -8.29
C GLY A 96 -5.46 14.81 -7.34
N ILE A 97 -5.25 15.09 -6.05
CA ILE A 97 -5.39 14.12 -4.97
C ILE A 97 -6.87 13.91 -4.69
N LYS A 98 -7.33 12.66 -4.65
CA LYS A 98 -8.74 12.35 -4.37
C LYS A 98 -9.00 12.26 -2.86
N LYS A 99 -8.04 11.74 -2.10
CA LYS A 99 -8.15 11.51 -0.65
C LYS A 99 -6.94 12.06 0.11
N PRO A 100 -6.75 13.39 0.19
CA PRO A 100 -5.59 13.99 0.86
C PRO A 100 -5.47 13.59 2.34
N MET A 101 -6.60 13.36 3.02
CA MET A 101 -6.67 12.85 4.38
C MET A 101 -5.88 11.54 4.61
N LEU A 102 -5.67 10.71 3.59
CA LEU A 102 -4.89 9.47 3.71
C LEU A 102 -3.39 9.75 3.73
N LEU A 103 -2.95 10.74 2.96
CA LEU A 103 -1.58 11.24 2.99
C LEU A 103 -1.28 11.95 4.31
N GLU A 104 -2.21 12.80 4.77
CA GLU A 104 -2.12 13.47 6.08
C GLU A 104 -2.00 12.44 7.23
N ARG A 105 -2.87 11.43 7.23
CA ARG A 105 -2.80 10.32 8.20
C ARG A 105 -1.47 9.57 8.14
N ALA A 106 -0.93 9.34 6.94
CA ALA A 106 0.35 8.68 6.80
C ALA A 106 1.49 9.49 7.43
N LEU A 107 1.43 10.82 7.38
CA LEU A 107 2.42 11.71 8.01
C LEU A 107 2.44 11.57 9.54
N GLU A 108 1.36 11.15 10.18
CA GLU A 108 1.33 10.84 11.62
C GLU A 108 2.10 9.55 11.96
N GLY A 109 2.37 8.72 10.96
CA GLY A 109 3.10 7.46 11.09
C GLY A 109 4.62 7.61 11.13
N CYS A 110 5.29 6.48 11.40
CA CYS A 110 6.74 6.38 11.27
C CYS A 110 7.11 6.30 9.79
N LEU A 111 7.72 7.36 9.25
CA LEU A 111 8.16 7.46 7.87
C LEU A 111 9.60 7.97 7.79
N PRO A 112 10.39 7.54 6.79
CA PRO A 112 11.62 8.21 6.41
C PRO A 112 11.39 9.69 6.06
N VAL A 113 12.41 10.53 6.27
CA VAL A 113 12.34 11.98 6.03
C VAL A 113 12.07 12.29 4.56
N ASP A 114 12.69 11.56 3.64
CA ASP A 114 12.52 11.72 2.19
C ASP A 114 11.08 11.38 1.74
N VAL A 115 10.50 10.30 2.29
CA VAL A 115 9.10 9.93 2.01
C VAL A 115 8.13 10.99 2.55
N ARG A 116 8.40 11.51 3.76
CA ARG A 116 7.63 12.60 4.36
C ARG A 116 7.62 13.84 3.47
N LEU A 117 8.80 14.30 3.04
CA LEU A 117 8.94 15.47 2.17
C LEU A 117 8.20 15.30 0.84
N LYS A 118 8.25 14.10 0.25
CA LYS A 118 7.50 13.80 -0.99
C LYS A 118 5.99 13.89 -0.79
N ILE A 119 5.47 13.38 0.33
CA ILE A 119 4.05 13.47 0.66
C ILE A 119 3.63 14.93 0.88
N GLU A 120 4.43 15.69 1.64
CA GLU A 120 4.18 17.11 1.89
C GLU A 120 4.21 17.94 0.59
N ASN A 121 5.15 17.64 -0.32
CA ASN A 121 5.20 18.31 -1.63
C ASN A 121 3.96 18.05 -2.47
N ILE A 122 3.48 16.80 -2.52
CA ILE A 122 2.25 16.46 -3.24
C ILE A 122 1.03 17.15 -2.61
N LEU A 123 0.92 17.20 -1.28
CA LEU A 123 -0.20 17.87 -0.61
C LEU A 123 -0.25 19.38 -0.87
N ASN A 124 0.90 19.99 -1.18
CA ASN A 124 1.03 21.43 -1.47
C ASN A 124 1.06 21.75 -2.97
N SER A 125 0.92 20.74 -3.85
CA SER A 125 0.99 20.91 -5.31
C SER A 125 -0.35 21.20 -5.99
#